data_AF-I3TA31-F1
#
_entry.id   AF-I3TA31-F1
#
_cell.length_a   1.000
_cell.length_b   1.000
_cell.length_c   1.000
_cell.angle_alpha   90.00
_cell.angle_beta   90.00
_cell.angle_gamma   90.00
#
_symmetry.space_group_name_H-M   'P 1'
#
loop_
_entity.id
_entity.type
_entity.pdbx_description
1 polymer ?
#
loop_
_entity_poly.entity_id
_entity_poly.type
_entity_poly.pdbx_seq_one_letter_code
_entity_poly.pdbx_strand_id
1 'polypeptide(L)'
;MAFHPIYGTFATGGCDGFVNVWDGNNKKRLYQYSKYPSSVAALSFSRDGRLLAVASSYTFEEGPKPHDQDAIYVRSVNEIEVKPKPKALPNPTA
;
A
#
# COMPACT_ATOMS: atom_id res chain seq x y z
N MET A 1 -4.16 -6.91 -2.00
CA MET A 1 -3.60 -6.52 -0.69
C MET A 1 -2.34 -7.34 -0.43
N ALA A 2 -1.38 -6.82 0.34
CA ALA A 2 -0.15 -7.54 0.68
C ALA A 2 0.33 -7.17 2.10
N PHE A 3 0.78 -8.16 2.87
CA PHE A 3 1.37 -7.94 4.19
C PHE A 3 2.88 -7.73 4.09
N HIS A 4 3.39 -6.76 4.85
CA HIS A 4 4.82 -6.57 5.00
C HIS A 4 5.39 -7.69 5.88
N PRO A 5 6.40 -8.46 5.41
CA PRO A 5 6.83 -9.69 6.08
C PRO A 5 7.51 -9.45 7.45
N ILE A 6 8.05 -8.25 7.68
CA ILE A 6 8.76 -7.90 8.93
C ILE A 6 7.87 -7.18 9.95
N TYR A 7 7.24 -6.06 9.59
CA TYR A 7 6.54 -5.19 10.56
C TYR A 7 5.08 -5.57 10.85
N GLY A 8 4.50 -6.52 10.11
CA GLY A 8 3.08 -6.89 10.27
C GLY A 8 2.08 -5.83 9.81
N THR A 9 2.54 -4.76 9.18
CA THR A 9 1.72 -3.77 8.47
C THR A 9 1.31 -4.31 7.10
N PHE A 10 0.36 -3.67 6.43
CA PHE A 10 -0.10 -4.15 5.12
C PHE A 10 -0.41 -3.02 4.15
N ALA A 11 -0.24 -3.31 2.87
CA ALA A 11 -0.59 -2.42 1.77
C ALA A 11 -1.88 -2.85 1.08
N THR A 12 -2.70 -1.88 0.72
CA THR A 12 -3.93 -2.07 -0.06
C THR A 12 -3.85 -1.22 -1.32
N GLY A 13 -4.29 -1.77 -2.43
CA GLY A 13 -4.40 -1.08 -3.71
C GLY A 13 -5.88 -0.98 -4.07
N GLY A 14 -6.27 0.16 -4.64
CA GLY A 14 -7.63 0.42 -5.05
C GLY A 14 -7.77 0.70 -6.54
N CYS A 15 -9.02 0.78 -6.94
CA CYS A 15 -9.47 1.23 -8.25
C CYS A 15 -9.22 2.70 -8.55
N ASP A 16 -9.11 3.47 -7.48
CA ASP A 16 -8.70 4.86 -7.48
C ASP A 16 -7.22 5.04 -7.89
N GLY A 17 -6.49 3.95 -8.13
CA GLY A 17 -5.08 3.95 -8.48
C GLY A 17 -4.17 4.29 -7.30
N PHE A 18 -4.68 4.29 -6.07
CA PHE A 18 -3.86 4.56 -4.89
C PHE A 18 -3.41 3.27 -4.22
N VAL A 19 -2.17 3.31 -3.69
CA VAL A 19 -1.67 2.30 -2.76
C VAL A 19 -1.52 2.95 -1.39
N ASN A 20 -2.23 2.40 -0.41
CA ASN A 20 -2.21 2.87 0.97
C ASN A 20 -1.53 1.81 1.85
N VAL A 21 -0.71 2.26 2.81
CA VAL A 21 -0.06 1.42 3.81
C VAL A 21 -0.71 1.65 5.17
N TRP A 22 -1.01 0.56 5.85
CA TRP A 22 -1.80 0.55 7.07
C TRP A 22 -1.11 -0.16 8.20
N ASP A 23 -1.31 0.39 9.39
CA ASP A 23 -1.07 -0.27 10.65
C ASP A 23 -2.41 -0.78 11.20
N GLY A 24 -2.61 -2.11 11.13
CA GLY A 24 -3.81 -2.76 11.61
C GLY A 24 -3.99 -2.69 13.12
N ASN A 25 -2.89 -2.64 13.89
CA ASN A 25 -2.93 -2.59 15.36
C ASN A 25 -3.32 -1.20 15.85
N ASN A 26 -2.75 -0.16 15.24
CA ASN A 26 -3.07 1.23 15.58
C ASN A 26 -4.26 1.79 14.81
N LYS A 27 -4.84 1.03 13.86
CA LYS A 27 -5.97 1.43 12.99
C LYS A 27 -5.70 2.75 12.27
N LYS A 28 -4.47 2.94 11.79
CA LYS A 28 -4.03 4.18 11.16
C LYS A 28 -3.39 3.91 9.81
N ARG A 29 -3.63 4.81 8.85
CA ARG A 29 -2.86 4.88 7.62
C ARG A 29 -1.47 5.43 7.94
N LEU A 30 -0.43 4.69 7.59
CA LEU A 30 0.96 5.11 7.75
C LEU A 30 1.40 5.98 6.57
N TYR A 31 1.04 5.57 5.36
CA TYR A 31 1.49 6.22 4.14
C TYR A 31 0.49 6.04 2.99
N GLN A 32 0.52 6.95 2.02
CA GLN A 32 -0.19 6.84 0.76
C GLN A 32 0.80 7.16 -0.36
N TYR A 33 0.96 6.23 -1.30
CA TYR A 33 1.82 6.43 -2.46
C TYR A 33 1.14 7.30 -3.50
N SER A 34 1.95 7.91 -4.38
CA SER A 34 1.44 8.64 -5.54
C SER A 34 0.53 7.76 -6.39
N LYS A 35 -0.46 8.42 -7.01
CA LYS A 35 -1.45 7.77 -7.85
C LYS A 35 -0.78 7.08 -9.05
N TYR A 36 -1.15 5.82 -9.29
CA TYR A 36 -0.79 5.07 -10.49
C TYR A 36 -1.69 5.45 -11.66
N PRO A 37 -1.23 5.30 -12.92
CA PRO A 37 -2.02 5.67 -14.09
C PRO A 37 -3.32 4.86 -14.21
N SER A 38 -3.34 3.62 -13.72
CA SER A 38 -4.52 2.74 -13.74
C SER A 38 -4.81 2.15 -12.36
N SER A 39 -5.92 1.41 -12.25
CA SER A 39 -6.32 0.66 -11.06
C SER A 39 -5.20 -0.27 -10.58
N VAL A 40 -5.15 -0.53 -9.28
CA VAL A 40 -4.16 -1.45 -8.71
C VAL A 40 -4.77 -2.84 -8.62
N ALA A 41 -4.43 -3.70 -9.58
CA ALA A 41 -4.96 -5.06 -9.67
C ALA A 41 -4.32 -6.00 -8.62
N ALA A 42 -3.02 -5.85 -8.36
CA ALA A 42 -2.29 -6.71 -7.44
C ALA A 42 -1.11 -5.98 -6.76
N LEU A 43 -0.72 -6.50 -5.60
CA LEU A 43 0.37 -6.00 -4.77
C LEU A 43 1.17 -7.19 -4.21
N SER A 44 2.49 -7.06 -4.11
CA SER A 44 3.33 -8.05 -3.44
C SER A 44 4.60 -7.42 -2.86
N PHE A 45 4.91 -7.71 -1.59
CA PHE A 45 6.17 -7.32 -0.98
C PHE A 45 7.26 -8.35 -1.28
N SER A 46 8.49 -7.87 -1.44
CA SER A 46 9.67 -8.74 -1.40
C SER A 46 9.82 -9.38 -0.03
N ARG A 47 10.49 -10.53 0.03
CA ARG A 47 10.73 -11.29 1.28
C ARG A 47 11.46 -10.47 2.35
N ASP A 48 12.33 -9.56 1.94
CA ASP A 48 13.05 -8.65 2.81
C ASP A 48 12.26 -7.37 3.18
N GLY A 49 11.07 -7.19 2.59
CA GLY A 49 10.21 -6.03 2.82
C GLY A 49 10.67 -4.72 2.17
N ARG A 50 11.82 -4.72 1.48
CA ARG A 50 12.43 -3.49 0.94
C ARG A 50 11.85 -3.08 -0.41
N LEU A 51 11.15 -3.99 -1.08
CA LEU A 51 10.51 -3.73 -2.37
C LEU A 51 9.01 -4.03 -2.30
N LEU A 52 8.23 -3.24 -3.02
CA LEU A 52 6.82 -3.48 -3.30
C LEU A 52 6.61 -3.52 -4.81
N ALA A 53 6.08 -4.63 -5.31
CA ALA A 53 5.58 -4.76 -6.67
C ALA A 53 4.11 -4.34 -6.72
N VAL A 54 3.77 -3.49 -7.69
CA VAL A 54 2.42 -2.98 -7.94
C VAL A 54 2.05 -3.29 -9.38
N ALA A 55 1.01 -4.08 -9.59
CA ALA A 55 0.40 -4.23 -10.90
C ALA A 55 -0.64 -3.13 -11.09
N SER A 56 -0.33 -2.17 -11.95
CA SER A 56 -1.27 -1.15 -12.41
C SER A 56 -1.89 -1.64 -13.71
N SER A 57 -3.15 -2.01 -13.66
CA SER A 57 -3.90 -2.56 -14.79
C SER A 57 -5.37 -2.34 -14.54
N TYR A 58 -6.10 -2.09 -15.62
CA TYR A 58 -7.52 -1.80 -15.51
C TYR A 58 -8.30 -3.04 -15.05
N THR A 59 -9.06 -2.88 -13.98
CA THR A 59 -9.80 -3.96 -13.31
C THR A 59 -11.27 -4.09 -13.75
N PHE A 60 -11.63 -3.56 -14.92
CA PHE A 60 -12.97 -3.69 -15.55
C PHE A 60 -14.16 -3.07 -14.78
N GLU A 61 -13.89 -2.13 -13.89
CA GLU A 61 -14.89 -1.62 -12.95
C GLU A 61 -16.01 -0.79 -13.60
N GLU A 62 -15.73 -0.17 -14.74
CA GLU A 62 -16.68 0.60 -15.54
C GLU A 62 -17.00 -0.10 -16.88
N GLY A 63 -16.65 -1.39 -17.00
CA GLY A 63 -16.81 -2.14 -18.25
C GLY A 63 -15.75 -1.80 -19.32
N PRO A 64 -15.98 -2.18 -20.59
CA PRO A 64 -15.01 -1.99 -21.66
C PRO A 64 -14.78 -0.50 -21.95
N LYS A 65 -13.58 -0.01 -21.67
CA LYS A 65 -13.15 1.35 -22.03
C LYS A 65 -11.69 1.36 -22.45
N PRO A 66 -11.26 2.35 -23.26
CA PRO A 66 -9.84 2.62 -23.42
C PRO A 66 -9.22 2.92 -22.05
N HIS A 67 -8.08 2.30 -21.76
CA HIS A 67 -7.31 2.55 -20.54
C HIS A 67 -5.82 2.64 -20.87
N ASP A 68 -5.06 3.26 -19.97
CA ASP A 68 -3.61 3.30 -20.05
C ASP A 68 -2.99 1.90 -20.08
N GLN A 69 -1.76 1.81 -20.57
CA GLN A 69 -1.05 0.54 -20.66
C GLN A 69 -0.85 -0.11 -19.28
N ASP A 70 -1.04 -1.43 -19.26
CA ASP A 70 -0.76 -2.24 -18.08
C ASP A 70 0.74 -2.25 -17.78
N ALA A 71 1.10 -2.04 -16.51
CA ALA A 71 2.48 -1.98 -16.09
C ALA A 71 2.68 -2.58 -14.68
N ILE A 72 3.86 -3.15 -14.47
CA ILE A 72 4.34 -3.56 -13.15
C ILE A 72 5.37 -2.53 -12.67
N TYR A 73 5.07 -1.87 -11.57
CA TYR A 73 5.98 -0.96 -10.91
C TYR A 73 6.66 -1.67 -9.74
N VAL A 74 7.98 -1.70 -9.74
CA VAL A 74 8.78 -2.15 -8.60
C VAL A 74 9.33 -0.94 -7.89
N ARG A 75 9.10 -0.86 -6.57
CA ARG A 75 9.39 0.35 -5.80
C ARG A 75 10.17 0.00 -4.56
N SER A 76 11.14 0.83 -4.23
CA SER A 76 11.78 0.82 -2.93
C SER A 76 10.81 1.29 -1.86
N VAL A 77 10.82 0.58 -0.74
CA VAL A 77 9.98 0.83 0.43
C VAL A 77 10.89 1.28 1.55
N ASN A 78 10.64 2.49 2.08
CA ASN A 78 11.40 3.00 3.21
C ASN A 78 10.76 2.57 4.53
N GLU A 79 11.58 2.35 5.55
CA GLU A 79 11.06 1.95 6.88
C GLU A 79 10.06 2.96 7.44
N ILE A 80 10.23 4.26 7.18
CA ILE A 80 9.31 5.30 7.65
C ILE A 80 7.88 5.16 7.09
N GLU A 81 7.72 4.46 5.95
CA GLU A 81 6.44 4.29 5.26
C GLU A 81 5.66 3.07 5.79
N VAL A 82 6.38 2.05 6.29
CA VAL A 82 5.83 0.73 6.65
C VAL A 82 5.99 0.36 8.11
N LYS A 83 6.86 1.04 8.86
CA LYS A 83 7.09 0.75 10.27
C LYS A 83 5.98 1.37 11.13
N PRO A 84 5.33 0.59 12.00
CA PRO A 84 4.31 1.11 12.90
C PRO A 84 4.92 2.12 13.87
N LYS A 85 4.18 3.20 14.15
CA LYS A 85 4.61 4.19 15.14
C LYS A 85 4.28 3.70 16.56
N PRO A 86 5.11 4.00 17.57
CA PRO A 86 4.79 3.71 18.96
C PRO A 86 3.43 4.29 19.31
N LYS A 87 2.60 3.50 20.00
CA LYS A 87 1.34 3.99 20.53
C LYS A 87 1.67 5.04 21.58
N ALA A 88 1.27 6.29 21.38
CA ALA A 88 1.41 7.31 22.41
C ALA A 88 0.68 6.80 23.66
N LEU A 89 1.41 6.65 24.76
CA LEU A 89 0.80 6.33 26.04
C LEU A 89 -0.19 7.47 26.36
N PRO A 90 -1.41 7.19 26.82
CA PRO A 90 -2.27 8.24 27.34
C PRO A 90 -1.52 8.96 28.46
N ASN A 91 -1.54 10.29 28.45
CA ASN A 91 -1.00 11.06 29.57
C ASN A 91 -1.61 10.53 30.87
N PRO A 92 -0.82 10.36 31.95
CA PRO A 92 -1.38 9.99 33.24
C PRO A 92 -2.45 11.01 33.59
N THR A 93 -3.67 10.53 33.83
CA THR A 93 -4.76 11.33 34.41
C THR A 93 -4.28 11.85 35.75
N ALA A 94 -4.23 13.17 35.89
CA ALA A 94 -4.00 13.85 37.16
C ALA A 94 -5.15 13.61 38.14
#